data_AF-A0A6A2XX16-F1
#
_entry.id   AF-A0A6A2XX16-F1
#
_cell.length_a   1.000
_cell.length_b   1.000
_cell.length_c   1.000
_cell.angle_alpha   90.00
_cell.angle_beta   90.00
_cell.angle_gamma   90.00
#
_symmetry.space_group_name_H-M   'P 1'
#
loop_
_entity.id
_entity.type
_entity.pdbx_description
1 polymer ?
#
loop_
_entity_poly.entity_id
_entity_poly.type
_entity_poly.pdbx_seq_one_letter_code
_entity_poly.pdbx_strand_id
1 'polypeptide(L)'
;MMDEFAEAKKMVDVGVIVDLNSLVGSVANACIHMAISDFYAAHPNFRTRLSLHLRPSDDVLGAAFTALELINEEEVNAIIGPQSSMQARVVMDIGQKAQVPIISYSATAPSLSTTQNPFFVRTALDDSSQAKAIAAIVHLYEWHEVVLLYEDTEYGSGLIPYLSEEFQRFDIRVSSRFPVSPNSGNLTILKKLNNVMATQTRVIVVHMMSSLGSKLFFLAKEATMISEGYAWIITDGLSSLLDPMGADVIGSHASSTKLNIYGFWAYDTVWALAKSVEMVQRESSDIMRRSYRRKASQIPEIRVSTIGRSIRKELVKTKFKGLSGDFSLVRGQLQSSAFEIINVVDKMEKVLGYWTLENGLTAELGKPVKATYSTSLYHELKPPIWPGNMKAMPRGWTIPVVGKKLRIGIPVKPGFEGYLKVKQDPYSDEFIVTGFSYDVFKEALALLPFAVPLEPIRFPIGNNTSSGTYDELLYEVKLQVLRLVLNPNLECFSVYFDH
;
A
#
# COMPACT_ATOMS: atom_id res chain seq x y z
N MET A 1 21.56 55.86 -26.21
CA MET A 1 21.63 54.41 -25.93
C MET A 1 20.62 54.20 -24.81
N MET A 2 19.48 53.61 -25.13
CA MET A 2 18.33 53.50 -24.22
C MET A 2 18.68 52.57 -23.06
N ASP A 3 18.55 53.08 -21.83
CA ASP A 3 18.43 52.25 -20.62
C ASP A 3 17.15 51.42 -20.76
N GLU A 4 17.33 50.11 -20.88
CA GLU A 4 16.24 49.13 -20.81
C GLU A 4 15.82 49.06 -19.34
N PHE A 5 14.82 49.86 -18.94
CA PHE A 5 14.20 49.74 -17.64
C PHE A 5 13.67 48.31 -17.48
N ALA A 6 14.35 47.47 -16.69
CA ALA A 6 13.87 46.13 -16.39
C ALA A 6 12.48 46.24 -15.74
N GLU A 7 11.45 45.75 -16.43
CA GLU A 7 10.07 45.74 -15.97
C GLU A 7 10.00 45.03 -14.61
N ALA A 8 9.42 45.69 -13.59
CA ALA A 8 9.35 45.15 -12.24
C ALA A 8 8.58 43.82 -12.23
N LYS A 9 9.20 42.77 -11.68
CA LYS A 9 8.60 41.43 -11.61
C LYS A 9 7.44 41.44 -10.61
N LYS A 10 6.30 40.89 -11.01
CA LYS A 10 5.09 40.78 -10.18
C LYS A 10 5.20 39.60 -9.23
N MET A 11 5.14 39.86 -7.92
CA MET A 11 5.10 38.81 -6.90
C MET A 11 3.70 38.18 -6.83
N VAL A 12 3.65 36.87 -6.62
CA VAL A 12 2.42 36.10 -6.38
C VAL A 12 2.60 35.26 -5.14
N ASP A 13 1.81 35.56 -4.11
CA ASP A 13 1.88 34.90 -2.81
C ASP A 13 1.33 33.47 -2.87
N VAL A 14 2.13 32.54 -2.34
CA VAL A 14 1.87 31.10 -2.30
C VAL A 14 2.17 30.60 -0.90
N GLY A 15 1.19 29.97 -0.28
CA GLY A 15 1.36 29.32 1.01
C GLY A 15 2.06 27.98 0.88
N VAL A 16 2.85 27.58 1.88
CA VAL A 16 3.45 26.24 1.96
C VAL A 16 3.17 25.65 3.33
N ILE A 17 2.48 24.51 3.35
CA ILE A 17 2.15 23.76 4.58
C ILE A 17 2.91 22.44 4.56
N VAL A 18 3.84 22.26 5.50
CA VAL A 18 4.74 21.10 5.55
C VAL A 18 5.20 20.83 6.99
N ASP A 19 5.44 19.58 7.35
CA ASP A 19 6.06 19.26 8.64
C ASP A 19 7.58 19.14 8.48
N LEU A 20 8.29 20.17 8.95
CA LEU A 20 9.75 20.22 8.87
C LEU A 20 10.45 19.18 9.75
N ASN A 21 9.74 18.59 10.73
CA ASN A 21 10.28 17.53 11.59
C ASN A 21 10.17 16.15 10.94
N SER A 22 9.41 16.02 9.85
CA SER A 22 9.29 14.77 9.10
C SER A 22 10.34 14.69 7.99
N LEU A 23 10.76 13.46 7.65
CA LEU A 23 11.67 13.23 6.53
C LEU A 23 11.08 13.71 5.20
N VAL A 24 9.79 13.46 4.98
CA VAL A 24 9.06 13.90 3.79
C VAL A 24 9.09 15.42 3.69
N GLY A 25 8.71 16.11 4.76
CA GLY A 25 8.61 17.56 4.75
C GLY A 25 9.96 18.27 4.71
N SER A 26 10.98 17.75 5.39
CA SER A 26 12.35 18.26 5.31
C SER A 26 12.91 18.21 3.88
N VAL A 27 12.80 17.04 3.23
CA VAL A 27 13.26 16.84 1.83
C VAL A 27 12.45 17.69 0.87
N ALA A 28 11.12 17.72 1.01
CA ALA A 28 10.24 18.51 0.16
C ALA A 28 10.53 20.01 0.28
N ASN A 29 10.75 20.54 1.49
CA ASN A 29 11.07 21.95 1.69
C ASN A 29 12.37 22.35 0.97
N ALA A 30 13.42 21.52 1.08
CA ALA A 30 14.66 21.74 0.34
C ALA A 30 14.43 21.75 -1.18
N CYS A 31 13.64 20.79 -1.68
CA CYS A 31 13.32 20.68 -3.11
C CYS A 31 12.46 21.83 -3.63
N ILE A 32 11.53 22.35 -2.83
CA ILE A 32 10.70 23.52 -3.16
C ILE A 32 11.59 24.75 -3.37
N HIS A 33 12.56 24.98 -2.47
CA HIS A 33 13.49 26.10 -2.59
C HIS A 33 14.42 25.96 -3.81
N MET A 34 14.96 24.76 -4.05
CA MET A 34 15.76 24.50 -5.26
C MET A 34 14.95 24.74 -6.54
N ALA A 35 13.71 24.25 -6.58
CA ALA A 35 12.83 24.40 -7.73
C ALA A 35 12.56 25.87 -8.09
N ILE A 36 12.37 26.75 -7.10
CA ILE A 36 12.21 28.18 -7.35
C ILE A 36 13.45 28.78 -8.01
N SER A 37 14.63 28.48 -7.44
CA SER A 37 15.90 28.98 -7.97
C SER A 37 16.11 28.52 -9.41
N ASP A 38 16.00 27.21 -9.64
CA ASP A 38 16.23 26.60 -10.95
C ASP A 38 15.23 27.08 -11.99
N PHE A 39 13.94 27.10 -11.64
CA PHE A 39 12.89 27.52 -12.57
C PHE A 39 13.09 28.95 -13.03
N TYR A 40 13.38 29.88 -12.13
CA TYR A 40 13.55 31.29 -12.49
C TYR A 40 14.93 31.62 -13.09
N ALA A 41 15.95 30.79 -12.84
CA ALA A 41 17.20 30.85 -13.59
C ALA A 41 17.01 30.38 -15.04
N ALA A 42 16.22 29.33 -15.27
CA ALA A 42 15.87 28.85 -16.60
C ALA A 42 14.89 29.78 -17.34
N HIS A 43 14.10 30.58 -16.62
CA HIS A 43 13.10 31.48 -17.18
C HIS A 43 13.30 32.94 -16.72
N PRO A 44 14.43 33.59 -17.06
CA PRO A 44 14.74 34.94 -16.58
C PRO A 44 13.72 35.99 -17.04
N ASN A 45 13.16 35.79 -18.25
CA ASN A 45 12.21 36.68 -18.92
C ASN A 45 10.76 36.56 -18.45
N PHE A 46 10.46 35.62 -17.53
CA PHE A 46 9.11 35.52 -16.97
C PHE A 46 8.84 36.74 -16.08
N ARG A 47 7.63 37.30 -16.16
CA ARG A 47 7.25 38.54 -15.47
C ARG A 47 6.77 38.29 -14.04
N THR A 48 6.44 37.05 -13.71
CA THR A 48 5.94 36.68 -12.38
C THR A 48 7.02 36.02 -11.52
N ARG A 49 6.91 36.16 -10.19
CA ARG A 49 7.75 35.48 -9.21
C ARG A 49 6.88 34.95 -8.07
N LEU A 50 7.07 33.68 -7.69
CA LEU A 50 6.40 33.11 -6.51
C LEU A 50 7.04 33.70 -5.24
N SER A 51 6.20 34.18 -4.33
CA SER A 51 6.56 34.56 -2.96
C SER A 51 6.05 33.47 -2.03
N LEU A 52 6.96 32.71 -1.39
CA LEU A 52 6.57 31.59 -0.54
C LEU A 52 6.36 32.02 0.91
N HIS A 53 5.20 31.65 1.45
CA HIS A 53 4.84 31.81 2.85
C HIS A 53 4.80 30.45 3.53
N LEU A 54 5.95 30.02 4.05
CA LEU A 54 6.08 28.76 4.77
C LEU A 54 5.44 28.86 6.15
N ARG A 55 4.61 27.88 6.50
CA ARG A 55 4.06 27.70 7.84
C ARG A 55 4.09 26.20 8.20
N PRO A 56 4.84 25.79 9.23
CA PRO A 56 4.96 24.39 9.58
C PRO A 56 3.69 23.87 10.26
N SER A 57 3.32 22.61 9.98
CA SER A 57 2.24 21.92 10.70
C SER A 57 2.40 20.40 10.62
N ASP A 58 2.27 19.73 11.75
CA ASP A 58 2.40 18.28 11.93
C ASP A 58 1.06 17.57 12.21
N ASP A 59 0.00 18.30 12.55
CA ASP A 59 -1.33 17.76 12.84
C ASP A 59 -2.43 18.27 11.88
N VAL A 60 -3.63 17.67 11.97
CA VAL A 60 -4.77 17.98 11.10
C VAL A 60 -5.38 19.34 11.38
N LEU A 61 -5.53 19.69 12.67
CA LEU A 61 -6.17 20.93 13.09
C LEU A 61 -5.24 22.11 12.87
N GLY A 62 -3.95 21.95 13.19
CA GLY A 62 -2.91 22.92 12.85
C GLY A 62 -2.91 23.24 11.36
N ALA A 63 -2.93 22.24 10.48
CA ALA A 63 -2.91 22.46 9.04
C ALA A 63 -4.14 23.24 8.55
N ALA A 64 -5.31 23.01 9.15
CA ALA A 64 -6.52 23.74 8.83
C ALA A 64 -6.44 25.22 9.26
N PHE A 65 -5.95 25.50 10.47
CA PHE A 65 -5.73 26.87 10.95
C PHE A 65 -4.68 27.60 10.11
N THR A 66 -3.55 26.95 9.86
CA THR A 66 -2.50 27.49 8.99
C THR A 66 -3.02 27.82 7.59
N ALA A 67 -3.88 26.98 7.01
CA ALA A 67 -4.49 27.28 5.71
C ALA A 67 -5.37 28.53 5.77
N LEU A 68 -6.17 28.72 6.84
CA LEU A 68 -7.00 29.90 7.02
C LEU A 68 -6.15 31.18 7.19
N GLU A 69 -5.10 31.13 8.00
CA GLU A 69 -4.15 32.25 8.19
C GLU A 69 -3.51 32.64 6.85
N LEU A 70 -2.97 31.67 6.11
CA LEU A 70 -2.37 31.91 4.79
C LEU A 70 -3.37 32.56 3.81
N ILE A 71 -4.64 32.12 3.83
CA ILE A 71 -5.67 32.64 2.91
C ILE A 71 -6.13 34.04 3.31
N ASN A 72 -6.35 34.28 4.59
CA ASN A 72 -6.98 35.51 5.08
C ASN A 72 -5.98 36.62 5.36
N GLU A 73 -4.80 36.29 5.90
CA GLU A 73 -3.78 37.26 6.32
C GLU A 73 -2.73 37.47 5.22
N GLU A 74 -2.17 36.39 4.67
CA GLU A 74 -1.14 36.46 3.61
C GLU A 74 -1.73 36.53 2.19
N GLU A 75 -3.06 36.46 2.07
CA GLU A 75 -3.81 36.60 0.82
C GLU A 75 -3.34 35.66 -0.32
N VAL A 76 -2.88 34.46 0.04
CA VAL A 76 -2.25 33.54 -0.93
C VAL A 76 -3.19 33.13 -2.05
N ASN A 77 -2.60 32.91 -3.23
CA ASN A 77 -3.32 32.54 -4.45
C ASN A 77 -3.22 31.05 -4.80
N ALA A 78 -2.37 30.31 -4.09
CA ALA A 78 -2.24 28.86 -4.11
C ALA A 78 -1.61 28.41 -2.79
N ILE A 79 -1.82 27.15 -2.42
CA ILE A 79 -1.11 26.50 -1.30
C ILE A 79 -0.45 25.22 -1.81
N ILE A 80 0.85 25.08 -1.55
CA ILE A 80 1.59 23.84 -1.75
C ILE A 80 1.52 23.03 -0.44
N GLY A 81 1.19 21.75 -0.57
CA GLY A 81 0.80 20.90 0.56
C GLY A 81 -0.72 20.90 0.77
N PRO A 82 -1.20 20.38 1.92
CA PRO A 82 -0.42 19.83 3.02
C PRO A 82 0.20 18.47 2.67
N GLN A 83 1.07 17.97 3.55
CA GLN A 83 1.88 16.78 3.28
C GLN A 83 1.15 15.45 3.48
N SER A 84 0.21 15.35 4.41
CA SER A 84 -0.46 14.08 4.74
C SER A 84 -1.87 14.03 4.18
N SER A 85 -2.36 12.81 3.90
CA SER A 85 -3.74 12.60 3.44
C SER A 85 -4.77 13.07 4.48
N MET A 86 -4.47 12.93 5.77
CA MET A 86 -5.35 13.39 6.86
C MET A 86 -5.47 14.93 6.87
N GLN A 87 -4.36 15.65 6.71
CA GLN A 87 -4.38 17.11 6.61
C GLN A 87 -5.07 17.57 5.32
N ALA A 88 -4.73 16.95 4.19
CA ALA A 88 -5.27 17.30 2.88
C ALA A 88 -6.79 17.17 2.84
N ARG A 89 -7.34 16.16 3.55
CA ARG A 89 -8.77 15.92 3.63
C ARG A 89 -9.55 17.14 4.09
N VAL A 90 -9.04 17.86 5.10
CA VAL A 90 -9.69 19.04 5.68
C VAL A 90 -9.34 20.30 4.90
N VAL A 91 -8.06 20.48 4.55
CA VAL A 91 -7.58 21.72 3.89
C VAL A 91 -8.19 21.91 2.51
N MET A 92 -8.50 20.83 1.78
CA MET A 92 -9.11 20.95 0.45
C MET A 92 -10.48 21.65 0.46
N ASP A 93 -11.30 21.46 1.49
CA ASP A 93 -12.61 22.11 1.60
C ASP A 93 -12.49 23.61 1.88
N ILE A 94 -11.46 23.99 2.66
CA ILE A 94 -11.09 25.39 2.89
C ILE A 94 -10.67 26.03 1.57
N GLY A 95 -9.77 25.38 0.83
CA GLY A 95 -9.31 25.85 -0.49
C GLY A 95 -10.45 25.97 -1.51
N GLN A 96 -11.39 25.03 -1.53
CA GLN A 96 -12.57 25.10 -2.41
C GLN A 96 -13.44 26.33 -2.11
N LYS A 97 -13.69 26.62 -0.82
CA LYS A 97 -14.47 27.78 -0.39
C LYS A 97 -13.73 29.09 -0.71
N ALA A 98 -12.42 29.12 -0.48
CA ALA A 98 -11.56 30.25 -0.78
C ALA A 98 -11.23 30.41 -2.27
N GLN A 99 -11.54 29.40 -3.09
CA GLN A 99 -11.12 29.30 -4.49
C GLN A 99 -9.59 29.39 -4.66
N VAL A 100 -8.86 28.87 -3.68
CA VAL A 100 -7.40 28.75 -3.66
C VAL A 100 -7.05 27.29 -3.98
N PRO A 101 -6.30 27.02 -5.05
CA PRO A 101 -5.85 25.67 -5.34
C PRO A 101 -4.93 25.15 -4.23
N ILE A 102 -5.27 23.97 -3.71
CA ILE A 102 -4.48 23.19 -2.75
C ILE A 102 -3.76 22.11 -3.54
N ILE A 103 -2.43 22.18 -3.59
CA ILE A 103 -1.60 21.36 -4.47
C ILE A 103 -0.72 20.45 -3.61
N SER A 104 -1.19 19.23 -3.37
CA SER A 104 -0.44 18.28 -2.54
C SER A 104 0.45 17.37 -3.38
N TYR A 105 1.73 17.35 -3.03
CA TYR A 105 2.78 16.55 -3.65
C TYR A 105 3.00 15.21 -2.94
N SER A 106 2.30 14.91 -1.85
CA SER A 106 2.53 13.70 -1.05
C SER A 106 1.26 13.08 -0.43
N ALA A 107 0.09 13.72 -0.54
CA ALA A 107 -1.17 13.11 -0.10
C ALA A 107 -1.71 12.15 -1.17
N THR A 108 -1.44 10.86 -1.00
CA THR A 108 -1.67 9.80 -1.99
C THR A 108 -2.98 9.04 -1.83
N ALA A 109 -3.74 9.29 -0.75
CA ALA A 109 -4.94 8.50 -0.42
C ALA A 109 -6.03 8.62 -1.53
N PRO A 110 -6.60 7.49 -2.01
CA PRO A 110 -7.59 7.52 -3.08
C PRO A 110 -8.89 8.25 -2.73
N SER A 111 -9.22 8.34 -1.45
CA SER A 111 -10.37 9.10 -0.96
C SER A 111 -10.31 10.59 -1.25
N LEU A 112 -9.12 11.15 -1.50
CA LEU A 112 -8.93 12.58 -1.80
C LEU A 112 -9.32 12.91 -3.26
N SER A 113 -10.62 12.87 -3.53
CA SER A 113 -11.16 13.04 -4.88
C SER A 113 -10.93 14.46 -5.45
N THR A 114 -10.15 14.53 -6.52
CA THR A 114 -9.92 15.75 -7.34
C THR A 114 -11.11 16.09 -8.24
N THR A 115 -11.98 15.13 -8.52
CA THR A 115 -13.22 15.35 -9.29
C THR A 115 -14.33 15.93 -8.44
N GLN A 116 -14.46 15.53 -7.18
CA GLN A 116 -15.43 16.09 -6.24
C GLN A 116 -15.01 17.47 -5.74
N ASN A 117 -13.69 17.70 -5.56
CA ASN A 117 -13.14 19.00 -5.20
C ASN A 117 -12.14 19.48 -6.26
N PRO A 118 -12.59 20.30 -7.23
CA PRO A 118 -11.75 20.78 -8.32
C PRO A 118 -10.57 21.67 -7.89
N PHE A 119 -10.59 22.24 -6.68
CA PHE A 119 -9.48 23.06 -6.16
C PHE A 119 -8.40 22.23 -5.49
N PHE A 120 -8.63 20.94 -5.26
CA PHE A 120 -7.57 20.03 -4.88
C PHE A 120 -6.89 19.48 -6.13
N VAL A 121 -5.57 19.66 -6.19
CA VAL A 121 -4.71 19.13 -7.24
C VAL A 121 -3.68 18.22 -6.58
N ARG A 122 -3.53 17.01 -7.11
CA ARG A 122 -2.59 16.02 -6.62
C ARG A 122 -1.44 15.87 -7.59
N THR A 123 -0.26 16.28 -7.18
CA THR A 123 0.99 16.10 -7.94
C THR A 123 1.79 14.89 -7.47
N ALA A 124 1.23 14.10 -6.55
CA ALA A 124 1.63 12.74 -6.21
C ALA A 124 0.83 11.69 -7.01
N LEU A 125 1.32 10.45 -7.00
CA LEU A 125 0.54 9.32 -7.48
C LEU A 125 -0.61 8.96 -6.54
N ASP A 126 -1.65 8.35 -7.09
CA ASP A 126 -2.77 7.81 -6.32
C ASP A 126 -2.46 6.37 -5.90
N ASP A 127 -2.56 6.05 -4.61
CA ASP A 127 -2.22 4.72 -4.08
C ASP A 127 -3.05 3.63 -4.76
N SER A 128 -4.27 3.93 -5.21
CA SER A 128 -5.11 2.98 -5.96
C SER A 128 -4.41 2.42 -7.20
N SER A 129 -3.47 3.18 -7.78
CA SER A 129 -2.72 2.81 -8.98
C SER A 129 -1.82 1.58 -8.75
N GLN A 130 -1.36 1.35 -7.52
CA GLN A 130 -0.46 0.24 -7.18
C GLN A 130 -1.21 -1.06 -6.86
N ALA A 131 -2.52 -1.02 -6.60
CA ALA A 131 -3.32 -2.18 -6.21
C ALA A 131 -3.26 -3.30 -7.26
N LYS A 132 -3.30 -2.95 -8.55
CA LYS A 132 -3.19 -3.90 -9.66
C LYS A 132 -1.83 -4.59 -9.73
N ALA A 133 -0.75 -3.84 -9.48
CA ALA A 133 0.60 -4.39 -9.47
C ALA A 133 0.75 -5.40 -8.31
N ILE A 134 0.26 -5.05 -7.12
CA ILE A 134 0.28 -5.94 -5.95
C ILE A 134 -0.55 -7.20 -6.20
N ALA A 135 -1.76 -7.07 -6.74
CA ALA A 135 -2.59 -8.21 -7.07
C ALA A 135 -1.94 -9.12 -8.13
N ALA A 136 -1.32 -8.54 -9.16
CA ALA A 136 -0.58 -9.30 -10.16
C ALA A 136 0.61 -10.06 -9.55
N ILE A 137 1.33 -9.48 -8.59
CA ILE A 137 2.42 -10.17 -7.88
C ILE A 137 1.90 -11.37 -7.08
N VAL A 138 0.81 -11.18 -6.32
CA VAL A 138 0.23 -12.27 -5.50
C VAL A 138 -0.31 -13.38 -6.40
N HIS A 139 -0.94 -13.01 -7.53
CA HIS A 139 -1.42 -13.95 -8.53
C HIS A 139 -0.28 -14.71 -9.22
N LEU A 140 0.82 -14.03 -9.58
CA LEU A 140 2.01 -14.65 -10.18
C LEU A 140 2.55 -15.77 -9.30
N TYR A 141 2.59 -15.57 -7.99
CA TYR A 141 3.09 -16.57 -7.04
C TYR A 141 2.02 -17.59 -6.58
N GLU A 142 0.86 -17.62 -7.25
CA GLU A 142 -0.24 -18.57 -6.99
C GLU A 142 -0.71 -18.57 -5.54
N TRP A 143 -0.62 -17.43 -4.87
CA TRP A 143 -1.10 -17.29 -3.50
C TRP A 143 -2.58 -16.93 -3.49
N HIS A 144 -3.39 -17.76 -2.84
CA HIS A 144 -4.84 -17.61 -2.82
C HIS A 144 -5.37 -16.85 -1.60
N GLU A 145 -4.54 -16.61 -0.58
CA GLU A 145 -4.93 -15.84 0.60
C GLU A 145 -3.86 -14.81 1.00
N VAL A 146 -4.31 -13.63 1.44
CA VAL A 146 -3.44 -12.56 1.93
C VAL A 146 -3.96 -11.95 3.24
N VAL A 147 -3.02 -11.53 4.09
CA VAL A 147 -3.29 -10.69 5.27
C VAL A 147 -2.99 -9.24 4.93
N LEU A 148 -3.91 -8.34 5.25
CA LEU A 148 -3.69 -6.90 5.13
C LEU A 148 -3.32 -6.32 6.49
N LEU A 149 -2.17 -5.68 6.58
CA LEU A 149 -1.66 -5.01 7.78
C LEU A 149 -1.40 -3.55 7.44
N TYR A 150 -2.22 -2.64 7.98
CA TYR A 150 -2.21 -1.26 7.53
C TYR A 150 -2.38 -0.28 8.68
N GLU A 151 -1.96 0.96 8.44
CA GLU A 151 -2.13 2.05 9.39
C GLU A 151 -3.60 2.51 9.44
N ASP A 152 -4.13 2.70 10.64
CA ASP A 152 -5.52 3.10 10.87
C ASP A 152 -5.70 4.62 10.70
N THR A 153 -5.51 5.08 9.47
CA THR A 153 -5.61 6.49 9.06
C THR A 153 -6.28 6.62 7.68
N GLU A 154 -6.61 7.85 7.27
CA GLU A 154 -7.11 8.16 5.92
C GLU A 154 -6.17 7.65 4.82
N TYR A 155 -4.86 7.67 5.08
CA TYR A 155 -3.84 7.11 4.20
C TYR A 155 -3.90 5.57 4.21
N GLY A 156 -3.62 4.94 5.36
CA GLY A 156 -3.45 3.48 5.40
C GLY A 156 -4.74 2.69 5.11
N SER A 157 -5.91 3.20 5.49
CA SER A 157 -7.19 2.55 5.18
C SER A 157 -7.68 2.81 3.74
N GLY A 158 -7.22 3.90 3.12
CA GLY A 158 -7.72 4.37 1.82
C GLY A 158 -7.41 3.41 0.65
N LEU A 159 -6.32 2.64 0.74
CA LEU A 159 -5.92 1.66 -0.29
C LEU A 159 -6.68 0.32 -0.18
N ILE A 160 -7.21 -0.01 1.00
CA ILE A 160 -7.78 -1.34 1.29
C ILE A 160 -8.95 -1.74 0.39
N PRO A 161 -9.91 -0.85 0.03
CA PRO A 161 -10.97 -1.20 -0.90
C PRO A 161 -10.45 -1.59 -2.29
N TYR A 162 -9.46 -0.85 -2.80
CA TYR A 162 -8.87 -1.10 -4.13
C TYR A 162 -8.07 -2.39 -4.16
N LEU A 163 -7.30 -2.68 -3.11
CA LEU A 163 -6.63 -3.98 -2.97
C LEU A 163 -7.66 -5.12 -2.91
N SER A 164 -8.73 -4.96 -2.14
CA SER A 164 -9.75 -6.00 -2.02
C SER A 164 -10.45 -6.28 -3.34
N GLU A 165 -10.75 -5.24 -4.13
CA GLU A 165 -11.33 -5.39 -5.47
C GLU A 165 -10.38 -6.10 -6.42
N GLU A 166 -9.11 -5.69 -6.49
CA GLU A 166 -8.15 -6.32 -7.40
C GLU A 166 -7.81 -7.76 -6.98
N PHE A 167 -7.73 -8.07 -5.68
CA PHE A 167 -7.59 -9.45 -5.21
C PHE A 167 -8.81 -10.31 -5.59
N GLN A 168 -10.02 -9.79 -5.43
CA GLN A 168 -11.24 -10.51 -5.80
C GLN A 168 -11.27 -10.88 -7.29
N ARG A 169 -10.73 -10.04 -8.18
CA ARG A 169 -10.67 -10.32 -9.63
C ARG A 169 -9.79 -11.53 -9.97
N PHE A 170 -8.85 -11.89 -9.10
CA PHE A 170 -7.97 -13.06 -9.24
C PHE A 170 -8.38 -14.22 -8.32
N ASP A 171 -9.58 -14.18 -7.73
CA ASP A 171 -10.04 -15.13 -6.72
C ASP A 171 -9.10 -15.27 -5.52
N ILE A 172 -8.37 -14.19 -5.19
CA ILE A 172 -7.50 -14.09 -4.01
C ILE A 172 -8.34 -13.57 -2.84
N ARG A 173 -8.34 -14.31 -1.73
CA ARG A 173 -9.09 -13.97 -0.53
C ARG A 173 -8.26 -13.11 0.42
N VAL A 174 -8.86 -12.03 0.91
CA VAL A 174 -8.33 -11.32 2.09
C VAL A 174 -8.74 -12.10 3.33
N SER A 175 -7.80 -12.85 3.92
CA SER A 175 -8.08 -13.75 5.05
C SER A 175 -8.32 -12.98 6.35
N SER A 176 -7.58 -11.90 6.56
CA SER A 176 -7.71 -11.03 7.74
C SER A 176 -7.20 -9.62 7.46
N ARG A 177 -7.73 -8.66 8.21
CA ARG A 177 -7.38 -7.24 8.15
C ARG A 177 -6.98 -6.76 9.54
N PHE A 178 -5.78 -6.18 9.66
CA PHE A 178 -5.23 -5.71 10.91
C PHE A 178 -4.90 -4.21 10.81
N PRO A 179 -5.81 -3.33 11.24
CA PRO A 179 -5.49 -1.92 11.42
C PRO A 179 -4.57 -1.72 12.62
N VAL A 180 -3.59 -0.84 12.49
CA VAL A 180 -2.62 -0.44 13.53
C VAL A 180 -2.66 1.08 13.67
N SER A 181 -2.94 1.56 14.88
CA SER A 181 -2.97 3.01 15.13
C SER A 181 -1.58 3.62 14.95
N PRO A 182 -1.44 4.82 14.34
CA PRO A 182 -0.14 5.45 14.03
C PRO A 182 0.75 5.64 15.26
N ASN A 183 0.15 5.90 16.43
CA ASN A 183 0.85 6.15 17.69
C ASN A 183 0.95 4.90 18.58
N SER A 184 0.75 3.70 18.00
CA SER A 184 0.83 2.44 18.77
C SER A 184 2.22 2.24 19.36
N GLY A 185 2.27 1.99 20.68
CA GLY A 185 3.49 1.53 21.34
C GLY A 185 3.84 0.08 21.01
N ASN A 186 5.08 -0.33 21.29
CA ASN A 186 5.62 -1.64 20.92
C ASN A 186 4.75 -2.82 21.37
N LEU A 187 4.20 -2.78 22.59
CA LEU A 187 3.33 -3.84 23.11
C LEU A 187 2.05 -4.01 22.28
N THR A 188 1.45 -2.91 21.82
CA THR A 188 0.24 -2.95 20.97
C THR A 188 0.57 -3.51 19.59
N ILE A 189 1.72 -3.12 19.01
CA ILE A 189 2.19 -3.65 17.74
C ILE A 189 2.49 -5.16 17.84
N LEU A 190 3.19 -5.60 18.90
CA LEU A 190 3.45 -7.02 19.15
C LEU A 190 2.17 -7.83 19.30
N LYS A 191 1.15 -7.31 20.01
CA LYS A 191 -0.16 -7.96 20.07
C LYS A 191 -0.80 -8.13 18.69
N LYS A 192 -0.69 -7.13 17.81
CA LYS A 192 -1.17 -7.22 16.43
C LYS A 192 -0.39 -8.27 15.62
N LEU A 193 0.93 -8.30 15.75
CA LEU A 193 1.78 -9.31 15.12
C LEU A 193 1.45 -10.73 15.61
N ASN A 194 1.18 -10.91 16.90
CA ASN A 194 0.72 -12.20 17.45
C ASN A 194 -0.60 -12.64 16.82
N ASN A 195 -1.54 -11.72 16.59
CA ASN A 195 -2.78 -12.04 15.89
C ASN A 195 -2.53 -12.42 14.43
N VAL A 196 -1.58 -11.76 13.75
CA VAL A 196 -1.14 -12.16 12.40
C VAL A 196 -0.54 -13.57 12.42
N MET A 197 0.34 -13.87 13.38
CA MET A 197 0.94 -15.21 13.53
C MET A 197 -0.11 -16.30 13.80
N ALA A 198 -1.19 -15.97 14.51
CA ALA A 198 -2.29 -16.88 14.77
C ALA A 198 -3.13 -17.20 13.52
N THR A 199 -3.03 -16.40 12.45
CA THR A 199 -3.61 -16.75 11.15
C THR A 199 -2.84 -17.90 10.49
N GLN A 200 -3.44 -18.55 9.50
CA GLN A 200 -2.77 -19.57 8.68
C GLN A 200 -1.95 -18.95 7.55
N THR A 201 -2.45 -17.85 6.99
CA THR A 201 -1.85 -17.13 5.88
C THR A 201 -0.50 -16.55 6.29
N ARG A 202 0.48 -16.64 5.39
CA ARG A 202 1.85 -16.14 5.58
C ARG A 202 2.28 -15.12 4.53
N VAL A 203 1.36 -14.75 3.62
CA VAL A 203 1.50 -13.63 2.70
C VAL A 203 0.88 -12.39 3.35
N ILE A 204 1.72 -11.39 3.62
CA ILE A 204 1.34 -10.19 4.36
C ILE A 204 1.62 -8.97 3.49
N VAL A 205 0.57 -8.21 3.19
CA VAL A 205 0.65 -6.93 2.48
C VAL A 205 0.60 -5.80 3.51
N VAL A 206 1.61 -4.93 3.49
CA VAL A 206 1.83 -3.88 4.48
C VAL A 206 1.71 -2.50 3.85
N HIS A 207 0.79 -1.68 4.36
CA HIS A 207 0.59 -0.29 3.93
C HIS A 207 0.49 0.66 5.13
N MET A 208 1.58 1.37 5.42
CA MET A 208 1.68 2.29 6.55
C MET A 208 2.77 3.33 6.32
N MET A 209 2.82 4.37 7.16
CA MET A 209 3.91 5.35 7.11
C MET A 209 5.23 4.74 7.60
N SER A 210 6.36 5.31 7.16
CA SER A 210 7.70 4.80 7.49
C SER A 210 8.02 4.79 8.99
N SER A 211 7.48 5.74 9.74
CA SER A 211 7.65 5.83 11.20
C SER A 211 7.01 4.65 11.95
N LEU A 212 5.84 4.18 11.51
CA LEU A 212 5.20 2.99 12.06
C LEU A 212 5.78 1.71 11.46
N GLY A 213 6.05 1.70 10.15
CA GLY A 213 6.61 0.55 9.43
C GLY A 213 7.96 0.11 9.98
N SER A 214 8.87 1.05 10.24
CA SER A 214 10.17 0.74 10.86
C SER A 214 10.04 0.03 12.20
N LYS A 215 9.17 0.53 13.10
CA LYS A 215 8.86 -0.11 14.39
C LYS A 215 8.24 -1.49 14.20
N LEU A 216 7.31 -1.62 13.24
CA LEU A 216 6.63 -2.87 12.95
C LEU A 216 7.59 -3.96 12.47
N PHE A 217 8.45 -3.65 11.50
CA PHE A 217 9.42 -4.60 10.96
C PHE A 217 10.53 -4.96 11.95
N PHE A 218 10.94 -4.02 12.81
CA PHE A 218 11.83 -4.33 13.93
C PHE A 218 11.21 -5.38 14.87
N LEU A 219 9.96 -5.16 15.29
CA LEU A 219 9.26 -6.10 16.17
C LEU A 219 8.89 -7.42 15.48
N ALA A 220 8.60 -7.40 14.18
CA ALA A 220 8.37 -8.61 13.39
C ALA A 220 9.65 -9.46 13.29
N LYS A 221 10.83 -8.83 13.21
CA LYS A 221 12.12 -9.53 13.25
C LYS A 221 12.36 -10.18 14.61
N GLU A 222 12.13 -9.44 15.71
CA GLU A 222 12.21 -9.98 17.08
C GLU A 222 11.24 -11.15 17.31
N ALA A 223 10.04 -11.07 16.72
CA ALA A 223 9.03 -12.12 16.76
C ALA A 223 9.29 -13.26 15.74
N THR A 224 10.46 -13.31 15.11
CA THR A 224 10.85 -14.32 14.11
C THR A 224 9.92 -14.43 12.89
N MET A 225 9.20 -13.37 12.55
CA MET A 225 8.30 -13.33 11.38
C MET A 225 9.01 -12.87 10.09
N ILE A 226 10.26 -12.43 10.17
CA ILE A 226 11.15 -12.19 9.01
C ILE A 226 12.02 -13.43 8.79
N SER A 227 11.37 -14.58 8.64
CA SER A 227 11.99 -15.90 8.55
C SER A 227 11.31 -16.76 7.47
N GLU A 228 11.85 -17.96 7.25
CA GLU A 228 11.32 -18.91 6.27
C GLU A 228 9.80 -19.11 6.42
N GLY A 229 9.11 -19.18 5.28
CA GLY A 229 7.67 -19.41 5.20
C GLY A 229 6.82 -18.14 5.13
N TYR A 230 7.37 -16.97 5.47
CA TYR A 230 6.69 -15.67 5.32
C TYR A 230 7.00 -15.01 3.98
N ALA A 231 6.01 -14.31 3.43
CA ALA A 231 6.17 -13.37 2.34
C ALA A 231 5.63 -11.99 2.77
N TRP A 232 6.48 -10.97 2.66
CA TRP A 232 6.13 -9.59 2.99
C TRP A 232 6.14 -8.74 1.72
N ILE A 233 5.00 -8.13 1.40
CA ILE A 233 4.85 -7.16 0.32
C ILE A 233 4.61 -5.81 0.97
N ILE A 234 5.46 -4.82 0.65
CA ILE A 234 5.32 -3.44 1.14
C ILE A 234 4.92 -2.51 0.00
N THR A 235 4.10 -1.51 0.30
CA THR A 235 3.70 -0.46 -0.66
C THR A 235 4.79 0.59 -0.85
N ASP A 236 4.67 1.36 -1.93
CA ASP A 236 5.61 2.43 -2.30
C ASP A 236 5.83 3.48 -1.20
N GLY A 237 4.78 3.85 -0.45
CA GLY A 237 4.92 4.86 0.61
C GLY A 237 5.79 4.42 1.78
N LEU A 238 5.98 3.11 1.97
CA LEU A 238 6.95 2.57 2.92
C LEU A 238 8.33 2.38 2.26
N SER A 239 8.37 1.78 1.07
CA SER A 239 9.64 1.47 0.40
C SER A 239 10.42 2.73 -0.03
N SER A 240 9.74 3.83 -0.34
CA SER A 240 10.37 5.09 -0.79
C SER A 240 11.14 5.83 0.31
N LEU A 241 10.95 5.44 1.58
CA LEU A 241 11.52 6.12 2.75
C LEU A 241 12.33 5.20 3.65
N LEU A 242 12.27 3.88 3.44
CA LEU A 242 13.18 2.97 4.11
C LEU A 242 14.52 3.05 3.41
N ASP A 243 15.55 3.51 4.12
CA ASP A 243 16.93 3.28 3.67
C ASP A 243 17.30 1.85 4.07
N PRO A 244 17.42 0.92 3.13
CA PRO A 244 17.79 -0.43 3.49
C PRO A 244 19.21 -0.45 4.09
N MET A 245 20.08 0.53 3.77
CA MET A 245 21.42 0.69 4.36
C MET A 245 21.42 1.32 5.77
N GLY A 246 20.32 1.93 6.21
CA GLY A 246 20.28 2.92 7.29
C GLY A 246 20.09 2.41 8.72
N ALA A 247 20.35 1.13 9.01
CA ALA A 247 20.13 0.57 10.36
C ALA A 247 21.31 0.69 11.35
N ASP A 248 22.32 1.52 11.07
CA ASP A 248 23.45 1.72 12.00
C ASP A 248 23.62 3.18 12.50
N VAL A 249 22.67 4.07 12.23
CA VAL A 249 22.69 5.43 12.81
C VAL A 249 21.59 5.59 13.85
N ILE A 250 21.64 4.74 14.87
CA ILE A 250 21.09 5.04 16.19
C ILE A 250 22.21 5.79 16.93
N GLY A 251 22.36 7.10 16.70
CA GLY A 251 23.22 7.92 17.56
C GLY A 251 24.07 9.03 16.95
N SER A 252 23.91 9.45 15.69
CA SER A 252 24.61 10.64 15.21
C SER A 252 23.75 11.56 14.35
N HIS A 253 23.82 12.85 14.68
CA HIS A 253 23.32 13.97 13.89
C HIS A 253 24.09 14.09 12.57
N ALA A 254 23.93 13.11 11.68
CA ALA A 254 24.44 13.15 10.32
C ALA A 254 23.28 12.92 9.36
N SER A 255 22.61 14.05 9.07
CA SER A 255 21.66 14.23 7.98
C SER A 255 22.34 13.96 6.64
N SER A 256 22.26 12.73 6.14
CA SER A 256 22.17 12.52 4.70
C SER A 256 20.70 12.33 4.36
N THR A 257 19.96 13.43 4.19
CA THR A 257 18.60 13.44 3.63
C THR A 257 18.68 12.96 2.18
N LYS A 258 18.73 11.65 1.98
CA LYS A 258 18.72 11.04 0.66
C LYS A 258 17.45 11.50 -0.06
N LEU A 259 17.63 12.07 -1.24
CA LEU A 259 16.53 12.53 -2.08
C LEU A 259 15.57 11.36 -2.35
N ASN A 260 14.29 11.60 -2.17
CA ASN A 260 13.23 10.62 -2.35
C ASN A 260 12.16 11.14 -3.33
N ILE A 261 11.22 10.29 -3.70
CA ILE A 261 10.18 10.61 -4.69
C ILE A 261 9.34 11.84 -4.32
N TYR A 262 9.09 12.06 -3.02
CA TYR A 262 8.35 13.23 -2.54
C TYR A 262 9.09 14.54 -2.79
N GLY A 263 10.42 14.52 -2.71
CA GLY A 263 11.25 15.66 -3.11
C GLY A 263 11.11 15.99 -4.60
N PHE A 264 11.14 14.98 -5.46
CA PHE A 264 10.92 15.17 -6.90
C PHE A 264 9.50 15.69 -7.22
N TRP A 265 8.46 15.14 -6.58
CA TRP A 265 7.10 15.64 -6.75
C TRP A 265 6.93 17.07 -6.24
N ALA A 266 7.56 17.42 -5.11
CA ALA A 266 7.56 18.80 -4.60
C ALA A 266 8.26 19.77 -5.56
N TYR A 267 9.39 19.36 -6.15
CA TYR A 267 10.11 20.12 -7.16
C TYR A 267 9.25 20.38 -8.40
N ASP A 268 8.67 19.32 -8.97
CA ASP A 268 7.83 19.41 -10.17
C ASP A 268 6.55 20.21 -9.91
N THR A 269 6.03 20.16 -8.67
CA THR A 269 4.87 20.97 -8.25
C THR A 269 5.15 22.46 -8.36
N VAL A 270 6.33 22.91 -7.90
CA VAL A 270 6.74 24.32 -8.01
C VAL A 270 6.91 24.73 -9.46
N TRP A 271 7.52 23.89 -10.29
CA TRP A 271 7.65 24.14 -11.74
C TRP A 271 6.27 24.29 -12.41
N ALA A 272 5.34 23.39 -12.10
CA ALA A 272 3.98 23.43 -12.63
C ALA A 272 3.25 24.71 -12.19
N LEU A 273 3.35 25.07 -10.91
CA LEU A 273 2.70 26.26 -10.35
C LEU A 273 3.28 27.55 -10.93
N ALA A 274 4.61 27.70 -10.95
CA ALA A 274 5.28 28.88 -11.47
C ALA A 274 4.97 29.10 -12.96
N LYS A 275 4.94 28.02 -13.76
CA LYS A 275 4.50 28.06 -15.16
C LYS A 275 3.05 28.51 -15.29
N SER A 276 2.16 27.97 -14.45
CA SER A 276 0.73 28.31 -14.46
C SER A 276 0.48 29.79 -14.13
N VAL A 277 1.16 30.31 -13.11
CA VAL A 277 1.07 31.71 -12.69
C VAL A 277 1.50 32.66 -13.81
N GLU A 278 2.59 32.35 -14.51
CA GLU A 278 3.05 33.14 -15.66
C GLU A 278 2.00 33.15 -16.79
N MET A 279 1.38 32.01 -17.08
CA MET A 279 0.35 31.91 -18.13
C MET A 279 -0.90 32.73 -17.79
N VAL A 280 -1.32 32.74 -16.53
CA VAL A 280 -2.44 33.58 -16.07
C VAL A 280 -2.14 35.07 -16.29
N GLN A 281 -0.90 35.51 -16.02
CA GLN A 281 -0.52 36.90 -16.23
C GLN A 281 -0.57 37.30 -17.71
N ARG A 282 -0.18 36.41 -18.63
CA ARG A 282 -0.27 36.65 -20.08
C ARG A 282 -1.72 36.81 -20.56
N GLU A 283 -2.63 35.95 -20.09
CA GLU A 283 -4.07 36.07 -20.42
C GLU A 283 -4.70 37.32 -19.78
N SER A 284 -4.20 37.74 -18.61
CA SER A 284 -4.71 38.91 -17.89
C SER A 284 -4.44 40.23 -18.63
N SER A 285 -3.33 40.32 -19.38
CA SER A 285 -3.01 41.48 -20.23
C SER A 285 -4.02 41.71 -21.36
N ASP A 286 -4.72 40.66 -21.82
CA ASP A 286 -5.65 40.76 -22.97
C ASP A 286 -7.13 40.95 -22.55
N ILE A 287 -7.48 40.72 -21.27
CA ILE A 287 -8.90 40.56 -20.84
C ILE A 287 -9.33 41.57 -19.76
N MET A 288 -8.44 42.41 -19.22
CA MET A 288 -8.72 43.28 -18.06
C MET A 288 -9.61 44.51 -18.36
N ARG A 289 -10.81 44.29 -18.91
CA ARG A 289 -11.89 45.29 -18.98
C ARG A 289 -13.29 44.74 -18.67
N ARG A 290 -13.44 43.48 -18.24
CA ARG A 290 -14.76 42.91 -17.87
C ARG A 290 -14.77 42.33 -16.46
N SER A 291 -15.09 43.21 -15.51
CA SER A 291 -15.84 42.99 -14.27
C SER A 291 -15.85 41.57 -13.66
N TYR A 292 -15.02 41.33 -12.65
CA TYR A 292 -15.30 40.28 -11.67
C TYR A 292 -16.25 40.83 -10.61
N ARG A 293 -17.53 40.50 -10.73
CA ARG A 293 -18.50 40.64 -9.64
C ARG A 293 -18.07 39.76 -8.47
N ARG A 294 -17.74 40.39 -7.34
CA ARG A 294 -17.55 39.73 -6.03
C ARG A 294 -18.77 38.86 -5.73
N LYS A 295 -18.62 37.54 -5.74
CA LYS A 295 -19.53 36.67 -5.00
C LYS A 295 -18.94 36.53 -3.61
N ALA A 296 -19.62 37.10 -2.62
CA ALA A 296 -19.33 36.85 -1.22
C ALA A 296 -19.43 35.34 -0.96
N SER A 297 -18.48 34.82 -0.19
CA SER A 297 -18.54 33.47 0.36
C SER A 297 -19.81 33.30 1.19
N GLN A 298 -20.38 32.10 1.23
CA GLN A 298 -21.53 31.78 2.08
C GLN A 298 -21.14 31.66 3.57
N ILE A 299 -19.86 31.84 3.90
CA ILE A 299 -19.30 31.90 5.25
C ILE A 299 -18.59 33.26 5.38
N PRO A 300 -19.02 34.16 6.28
CA PRO A 300 -18.56 35.56 6.33
C PRO A 300 -17.05 35.80 6.51
N GLU A 301 -16.25 34.78 6.83
CA GLU A 301 -14.84 34.92 7.26
C GLU A 301 -13.80 34.34 6.29
N ILE A 302 -14.19 33.59 5.25
CA ILE A 302 -13.21 33.00 4.31
C ILE A 302 -13.12 33.87 3.06
N ARG A 303 -11.93 34.45 2.84
CA ARG A 303 -11.62 35.25 1.66
C ARG A 303 -11.58 34.40 0.39
N VAL A 304 -12.04 34.97 -0.72
CA VAL A 304 -12.00 34.34 -2.05
C VAL A 304 -10.83 34.91 -2.86
N SER A 305 -9.95 34.05 -3.38
CA SER A 305 -8.85 34.46 -4.27
C SER A 305 -9.37 34.98 -5.60
N THR A 306 -8.75 36.06 -6.10
CA THR A 306 -9.12 36.71 -7.36
C THR A 306 -8.59 35.96 -8.59
N ILE A 307 -7.44 35.31 -8.47
CA ILE A 307 -6.76 34.60 -9.57
C ILE A 307 -6.67 33.08 -9.37
N GLY A 308 -7.00 32.55 -8.19
CA GLY A 308 -6.86 31.12 -7.87
C GLY A 308 -7.61 30.19 -8.82
N ARG A 309 -8.80 30.59 -9.30
CA ARG A 309 -9.51 29.86 -10.37
C ARG A 309 -8.72 29.75 -11.67
N SER A 310 -8.09 30.85 -12.08
CA SER A 310 -7.28 30.90 -13.30
C SER A 310 -6.00 30.08 -13.14
N ILE A 311 -5.34 30.17 -11.97
CA ILE A 311 -4.17 29.35 -11.65
C ILE A 311 -4.54 27.87 -11.73
N ARG A 312 -5.62 27.45 -11.06
CA ARG A 312 -6.10 26.06 -11.11
C ARG A 312 -6.35 25.61 -12.55
N LYS A 313 -6.96 26.46 -13.38
CA LYS A 313 -7.28 26.15 -14.79
C LYS A 313 -6.02 25.93 -15.63
N GLU A 314 -4.98 26.74 -15.43
CA GLU A 314 -3.71 26.58 -16.16
C GLU A 314 -2.87 25.43 -15.59
N LEU A 315 -2.95 25.18 -14.29
CA LEU A 315 -2.24 24.09 -13.63
C LEU A 315 -2.64 22.73 -14.20
N VAL A 316 -3.93 22.46 -14.34
CA VAL A 316 -4.42 21.18 -14.89
C VAL A 316 -4.09 20.97 -16.37
N LYS A 317 -3.73 22.02 -17.11
CA LYS A 317 -3.31 21.94 -18.52
C LYS A 317 -1.80 21.78 -18.67
N THR A 318 -1.05 22.01 -17.61
CA THR A 318 0.41 22.08 -17.67
C THR A 318 0.99 20.70 -17.99
N LYS A 319 1.90 20.69 -18.97
CA LYS A 319 2.69 19.54 -19.37
C LYS A 319 4.16 19.93 -19.52
N PHE A 320 5.06 19.09 -19.03
CA PHE A 320 6.52 19.22 -19.19
C PHE A 320 7.22 17.94 -18.74
N LYS A 321 8.52 17.82 -19.04
CA LYS A 321 9.39 16.80 -18.47
C LYS A 321 9.99 17.34 -17.16
N GLY A 322 9.55 16.79 -16.03
CA GLY A 322 10.06 17.10 -14.70
C GLY A 322 11.11 16.09 -14.22
N LEU A 323 11.56 16.24 -12.98
CA LEU A 323 12.50 15.31 -12.35
C LEU A 323 11.85 13.95 -12.04
N SER A 324 10.54 13.93 -11.79
CA SER A 324 9.78 12.69 -11.57
C SER A 324 9.29 12.02 -12.87
N GLY A 325 9.65 12.57 -14.04
CA GLY A 325 9.26 12.04 -15.35
C GLY A 325 8.32 12.97 -16.11
N ASP A 326 7.38 12.41 -16.87
CA ASP A 326 6.42 13.21 -17.64
C ASP A 326 5.34 13.77 -16.71
N PHE A 327 5.36 15.09 -16.50
CA PHE A 327 4.34 15.76 -15.72
C PHE A 327 3.10 16.01 -16.58
N SER A 328 2.00 15.35 -16.25
CA SER A 328 0.70 15.58 -16.86
C SER A 328 -0.41 15.23 -15.87
N LEU A 329 -1.36 16.15 -15.71
CA LEU A 329 -2.50 15.97 -14.81
C LEU A 329 -3.74 15.54 -15.60
N VAL A 330 -4.34 14.41 -15.23
CA VAL A 330 -5.64 13.99 -15.74
C VAL A 330 -6.65 14.18 -14.62
N ARG A 331 -7.71 14.96 -14.86
CA ARG A 331 -8.70 15.31 -13.82
C ARG A 331 -8.09 15.94 -12.55
N GLY A 332 -6.92 16.58 -12.66
CA GLY A 332 -6.25 17.24 -11.54
C GLY A 332 -5.35 16.34 -10.70
N GLN A 333 -5.04 15.11 -11.16
CA GLN A 333 -4.07 14.23 -10.51
C GLN A 333 -2.98 13.75 -11.47
N LEU A 334 -1.76 13.57 -10.96
CA LEU A 334 -0.66 12.96 -11.70
C LEU A 334 -1.00 11.51 -12.06
N GLN A 335 -0.60 11.07 -13.25
CA GLN A 335 -0.83 9.69 -13.72
C GLN A 335 0.42 8.85 -13.56
N SER A 336 0.27 7.64 -13.03
CA SER A 336 1.34 6.64 -13.03
C SER A 336 1.44 5.98 -14.41
N SER A 337 2.67 5.75 -14.88
CA SER A 337 2.96 5.02 -16.13
C SER A 337 3.52 3.62 -15.87
N ALA A 338 4.30 3.44 -14.80
CA ALA A 338 4.94 2.18 -14.46
C ALA A 338 5.26 2.11 -12.95
N PHE A 339 5.33 0.90 -12.41
CA PHE A 339 5.87 0.59 -11.10
C PHE A 339 7.11 -0.27 -11.24
N GLU A 340 8.17 0.04 -10.49
CA GLU A 340 9.35 -0.81 -10.35
C GLU A 340 9.16 -1.75 -9.16
N ILE A 341 9.41 -3.03 -9.37
CA ILE A 341 9.28 -4.07 -8.34
C ILE A 341 10.67 -4.37 -7.80
N ILE A 342 10.86 -4.09 -6.51
CA ILE A 342 12.14 -4.25 -5.82
C ILE A 342 12.06 -5.36 -4.77
N ASN A 343 13.15 -6.09 -4.62
CA ASN A 343 13.37 -7.06 -3.55
C ASN A 343 14.46 -6.52 -2.63
N VAL A 344 14.14 -6.42 -1.34
CA VAL A 344 15.05 -5.91 -0.31
C VAL A 344 15.64 -7.09 0.46
N VAL A 345 16.97 -7.24 0.42
CA VAL A 345 17.72 -8.35 1.03
C VAL A 345 18.99 -7.80 1.66
N ASP A 346 19.24 -8.08 2.94
CA ASP A 346 20.46 -7.68 3.65
C ASP A 346 20.90 -6.24 3.36
N LYS A 347 19.97 -5.30 3.51
CA LYS A 347 20.19 -3.86 3.27
C LYS A 347 20.39 -3.44 1.81
N MET A 348 20.23 -4.34 0.84
CA MET A 348 20.35 -4.05 -0.59
C MET A 348 19.00 -4.15 -1.31
N GLU A 349 18.81 -3.26 -2.29
CA GLU A 349 17.67 -3.30 -3.21
C GLU A 349 18.09 -3.98 -4.51
N LYS A 350 17.26 -4.92 -4.96
CA LYS A 350 17.40 -5.58 -6.25
C LYS A 350 16.12 -5.41 -7.05
N VAL A 351 16.22 -4.77 -8.20
CA VAL A 351 15.10 -4.66 -9.14
C VAL A 351 14.78 -6.04 -9.73
N LEU A 352 13.57 -6.51 -9.51
CA LEU A 352 13.05 -7.75 -10.08
C LEU A 352 12.44 -7.55 -11.46
N GLY A 353 11.82 -6.39 -11.69
CA GLY A 353 11.17 -6.03 -12.95
C GLY A 353 10.20 -4.87 -12.76
N TYR A 354 9.24 -4.76 -13.64
CA TYR A 354 8.33 -3.64 -13.78
C TYR A 354 6.90 -4.11 -13.98
N TRP A 355 5.95 -3.30 -13.52
CA TRP A 355 4.54 -3.45 -13.84
C TRP A 355 4.05 -2.22 -14.59
N THR A 356 3.31 -2.41 -15.68
CA THR A 356 2.63 -1.33 -16.42
C THR A 356 1.19 -1.70 -16.68
N LEU A 357 0.33 -0.70 -16.85
CA LEU A 357 -1.08 -0.94 -17.17
C LEU A 357 -1.25 -1.67 -18.52
N GLU A 358 -0.37 -1.41 -19.48
CA GLU A 358 -0.43 -1.97 -20.83
C GLU A 358 0.10 -3.40 -20.91
N ASN A 359 1.21 -3.70 -20.22
CA ASN A 359 1.94 -4.96 -20.40
C ASN A 359 1.89 -5.90 -19.19
N GLY A 360 1.30 -5.49 -18.06
CA GLY A 360 1.36 -6.28 -16.83
C GLY A 360 2.79 -6.38 -16.28
N LEU A 361 3.15 -7.54 -15.71
CA LEU A 361 4.47 -7.82 -15.14
C LEU A 361 5.50 -8.15 -16.23
N THR A 362 6.66 -7.50 -16.16
CA THR A 362 7.74 -7.64 -17.15
C THR A 362 9.11 -7.52 -16.49
N ALA A 363 10.08 -8.29 -16.95
CA ALA A 363 11.44 -8.24 -16.38
C ALA A 363 12.21 -6.96 -16.81
N GLU A 364 11.79 -6.34 -17.91
CA GLU A 364 12.38 -5.13 -18.48
C GLU A 364 11.29 -4.14 -18.92
N LEU A 365 11.54 -2.86 -18.68
CA LEU A 365 10.60 -1.79 -19.03
C LEU A 365 10.43 -1.64 -20.55
N GLY A 366 9.19 -1.58 -21.03
CA GLY A 366 8.87 -1.28 -22.44
C GLY A 366 8.92 -2.47 -23.40
N LYS A 367 9.09 -3.70 -22.91
CA LYS A 367 8.93 -4.91 -23.73
C LYS A 367 7.48 -5.42 -23.61
N PRO A 368 6.69 -5.47 -24.70
CA PRO A 368 5.37 -6.08 -24.65
C PRO A 368 5.49 -7.57 -24.36
N VAL A 369 4.64 -8.08 -23.47
CA VAL A 369 4.45 -9.52 -23.32
C VAL A 369 3.87 -10.00 -24.64
N LYS A 370 4.67 -10.72 -25.44
CA LYS A 370 4.09 -11.50 -26.54
C LYS A 370 3.12 -12.46 -25.89
N ALA A 371 1.83 -12.29 -26.17
CA ALA A 371 0.75 -13.17 -25.73
C ALA A 371 1.00 -14.59 -26.27
N THR A 372 1.84 -15.31 -25.55
CA THR A 372 2.07 -16.73 -25.69
C THR A 372 1.71 -17.22 -24.32
N TYR A 373 0.56 -17.90 -24.22
CA TYR A 373 0.09 -18.60 -23.04
C TYR A 373 1.12 -19.67 -22.64
N SER A 374 2.23 -19.25 -22.05
CA SER A 374 3.36 -20.09 -21.69
C SER A 374 3.51 -20.04 -20.18
N THR A 375 3.27 -21.20 -19.57
CA THR A 375 3.18 -21.48 -18.14
C THR A 375 4.52 -21.39 -17.38
N SER A 376 5.48 -20.58 -17.83
CA SER A 376 6.76 -20.43 -17.13
C SER A 376 6.86 -19.09 -16.40
N LEU A 377 6.63 -19.16 -15.08
CA LEU A 377 6.83 -18.13 -14.03
C LEU A 377 8.16 -17.36 -14.13
N TYR A 378 9.15 -17.91 -14.85
CA TYR A 378 10.54 -17.45 -14.92
C TYR A 378 10.83 -16.34 -15.93
N HIS A 379 9.84 -15.86 -16.68
CA HIS A 379 10.05 -14.79 -17.68
C HIS A 379 9.44 -13.44 -17.28
N GLU A 380 8.55 -13.39 -16.29
CA GLU A 380 7.85 -12.14 -15.93
C GLU A 380 8.66 -11.28 -14.96
N LEU A 381 9.35 -11.87 -13.99
CA LEU A 381 10.23 -11.17 -13.05
C LEU A 381 11.50 -11.97 -12.79
N LYS A 382 12.59 -11.27 -12.44
CA LYS A 382 13.80 -11.94 -11.91
C LYS A 382 13.45 -12.61 -10.58
N PRO A 383 14.06 -13.77 -10.26
CA PRO A 383 13.73 -14.51 -9.05
C PRO A 383 14.07 -13.71 -7.78
N PRO A 384 13.10 -13.57 -6.85
CA PRO A 384 13.33 -12.93 -5.54
C PRO A 384 14.10 -13.85 -4.59
N ILE A 385 14.63 -13.24 -3.54
CA ILE A 385 15.06 -13.92 -2.32
C ILE A 385 14.01 -13.63 -1.25
N TRP A 386 13.54 -14.70 -0.63
CA TRP A 386 12.50 -14.68 0.40
C TRP A 386 13.12 -14.58 1.80
N PRO A 387 12.34 -14.13 2.80
CA PRO A 387 12.75 -14.15 4.20
C PRO A 387 13.36 -15.48 4.63
N GLY A 388 14.42 -15.43 5.44
CA GLY A 388 15.25 -16.61 5.75
C GLY A 388 16.33 -16.92 4.70
N ASN A 389 16.59 -16.02 3.76
CA ASN A 389 17.55 -16.18 2.65
C ASN A 389 17.19 -17.37 1.72
N MET A 390 15.89 -17.56 1.50
CA MET A 390 15.36 -18.68 0.72
C MET A 390 15.19 -18.30 -0.75
N LYS A 391 15.65 -19.18 -1.65
CA LYS A 391 15.37 -19.05 -3.10
C LYS A 391 14.02 -19.66 -3.49
N ALA A 392 13.58 -20.65 -2.71
CA ALA A 392 12.28 -21.29 -2.92
C ALA A 392 11.16 -20.36 -2.44
N MET A 393 10.11 -20.25 -3.25
CA MET A 393 8.91 -19.51 -2.91
C MET A 393 8.25 -20.10 -1.65
N PRO A 394 7.87 -19.28 -0.66
CA PRO A 394 7.11 -19.77 0.47
C PRO A 394 5.72 -20.22 0.00
N ARG A 395 5.20 -21.28 0.61
CA ARG A 395 3.85 -21.81 0.32
C ARG A 395 2.73 -20.77 0.52
N GLY A 396 3.00 -19.71 1.29
CA GLY A 396 2.03 -18.64 1.55
C GLY A 396 1.05 -18.96 2.69
N TRP A 397 1.14 -20.15 3.31
CA TRP A 397 0.35 -20.54 4.47
C TRP A 397 1.09 -21.55 5.35
N THR A 398 0.62 -21.74 6.59
CA THR A 398 1.03 -22.81 7.50
C THR A 398 -0.18 -23.49 8.14
N ILE A 399 0.02 -24.72 8.61
CA ILE A 399 -1.02 -25.47 9.34
C ILE A 399 -1.31 -24.70 10.64
N PRO A 400 -2.56 -24.32 10.93
CA PRO A 400 -2.89 -23.58 12.15
C PRO A 400 -2.57 -24.42 13.39
N VAL A 401 -1.98 -23.79 14.40
CA VAL A 401 -1.83 -24.39 15.73
C VAL A 401 -3.13 -24.28 16.54
N VAL A 402 -3.99 -23.29 16.22
CA VAL A 402 -5.25 -22.99 16.94
C VAL A 402 -6.38 -22.70 15.93
N GLY A 403 -7.52 -23.39 16.03
CA GLY A 403 -8.69 -23.19 15.17
C GLY A 403 -9.61 -24.42 15.01
N LYS A 404 -10.72 -24.27 14.27
CA LYS A 404 -11.63 -25.39 13.91
C LYS A 404 -10.88 -26.38 13.01
N LYS A 405 -10.78 -27.63 13.45
CA LYS A 405 -10.12 -28.72 12.73
C LYS A 405 -11.16 -29.54 11.95
N LEU A 406 -10.78 -30.01 10.77
CA LEU A 406 -11.54 -31.00 9.99
C LEU A 406 -11.50 -32.33 10.74
N ARG A 407 -12.65 -32.73 11.27
CA ARG A 407 -12.81 -33.97 12.02
C ARG A 407 -12.82 -35.15 11.06
N ILE A 408 -11.78 -35.98 11.11
CA ILE A 408 -11.60 -37.13 10.21
C ILE A 408 -11.78 -38.43 10.99
N GLY A 409 -12.65 -39.32 10.53
CA GLY A 409 -12.91 -40.61 11.15
C GLY A 409 -11.90 -41.65 10.70
N ILE A 410 -11.30 -42.33 11.68
CA ILE A 410 -10.25 -43.32 11.45
C ILE A 410 -10.68 -44.65 12.08
N PRO A 411 -11.18 -45.61 11.27
CA PRO A 411 -11.64 -46.89 11.77
C PRO A 411 -10.46 -47.76 12.19
N VAL A 412 -10.50 -48.25 13.44
CA VAL A 412 -9.52 -49.19 13.97
C VAL A 412 -9.90 -50.60 13.51
N LYS A 413 -9.18 -51.11 12.51
CA LYS A 413 -9.40 -52.46 11.97
C LYS A 413 -8.17 -53.35 12.19
N PRO A 414 -8.26 -54.38 13.05
CA PRO A 414 -7.19 -55.36 13.21
C PRO A 414 -6.81 -56.02 11.87
N GLY A 415 -5.51 -56.23 11.63
CA GLY A 415 -4.99 -56.89 10.43
C GLY A 415 -4.63 -55.98 9.25
N PHE A 416 -4.90 -54.67 9.32
CA PHE A 416 -4.60 -53.69 8.25
C PHE A 416 -3.58 -52.61 8.66
N GLU A 417 -2.72 -52.92 9.63
CA GLU A 417 -1.81 -51.95 10.25
C GLU A 417 -0.79 -51.30 9.30
N GLY A 418 -0.52 -51.90 8.13
CA GLY A 418 0.33 -51.29 7.10
C GLY A 418 -0.31 -50.10 6.38
N TYR A 419 -1.65 -50.07 6.31
CA TYR A 419 -2.40 -49.02 5.61
C TYR A 419 -2.88 -47.93 6.57
N LEU A 420 -3.34 -48.32 7.76
CA LEU A 420 -3.83 -47.40 8.77
C LEU A 420 -3.66 -48.01 10.16
N LYS A 421 -2.90 -47.33 11.02
CA LYS A 421 -2.60 -47.73 12.38
C LYS A 421 -2.83 -46.55 13.31
N VAL A 422 -3.56 -46.80 14.38
CA VAL A 422 -3.84 -45.82 15.42
C VAL A 422 -3.22 -46.33 16.72
N LYS A 423 -2.32 -45.55 17.31
CA LYS A 423 -1.75 -45.82 18.63
C LYS A 423 -2.12 -44.67 19.56
N GLN A 424 -2.42 -44.98 20.81
CA GLN A 424 -2.51 -43.94 21.83
C GLN A 424 -1.10 -43.48 22.17
N ASP A 425 -0.91 -42.16 22.27
CA ASP A 425 0.33 -41.59 22.75
C ASP A 425 0.52 -42.01 24.22
N PRO A 426 1.67 -42.60 24.61
CA PRO A 426 1.93 -42.99 25.99
C PRO A 426 2.01 -41.81 26.98
N TYR A 427 2.13 -40.56 26.49
CA TYR A 427 2.29 -39.36 27.32
C TYR A 427 1.18 -38.32 27.14
N SER A 428 0.21 -38.56 26.26
CA SER A 428 -0.93 -37.66 26.03
C SER A 428 -2.22 -38.42 25.72
N ASP A 429 -3.38 -37.78 25.85
CA ASP A 429 -4.67 -38.35 25.43
C ASP A 429 -4.87 -38.32 23.90
N GLU A 430 -3.83 -37.96 23.12
CA GLU A 430 -3.89 -37.91 21.66
C GLU A 430 -3.58 -39.27 21.01
N PHE A 431 -4.07 -39.44 19.79
CA PHE A 431 -3.81 -40.63 18.97
C PHE A 431 -2.79 -40.33 17.88
N ILE A 432 -1.76 -41.17 17.79
CA ILE A 432 -0.78 -41.17 16.71
C ILE A 432 -1.31 -42.05 15.59
N VAL A 433 -1.54 -41.44 14.42
CA VAL A 433 -1.99 -42.12 13.21
C VAL A 433 -0.81 -42.32 12.27
N THR A 434 -0.59 -43.55 11.81
CA THR A 434 0.45 -43.90 10.82
C THR A 434 -0.09 -44.89 9.78
N GLY A 435 0.59 -45.05 8.65
CA GLY A 435 0.25 -46.03 7.61
C GLY A 435 0.07 -45.40 6.24
N PHE A 436 0.16 -46.23 5.19
CA PHE A 436 0.20 -45.77 3.80
C PHE A 436 -0.96 -44.84 3.41
N SER A 437 -2.21 -45.18 3.78
CA SER A 437 -3.38 -44.36 3.43
C SER A 437 -3.35 -42.98 4.11
N TYR A 438 -2.80 -42.90 5.32
CA TYR A 438 -2.64 -41.62 6.03
C TYR A 438 -1.50 -40.78 5.44
N ASP A 439 -0.42 -41.42 5.00
CA ASP A 439 0.69 -40.72 4.34
C ASP A 439 0.26 -40.15 2.99
N VAL A 440 -0.43 -40.93 2.15
CA VAL A 440 -1.01 -40.44 0.88
C VAL A 440 -1.99 -39.29 1.12
N PHE A 441 -2.82 -39.37 2.16
CA PHE A 441 -3.74 -38.29 2.52
C PHE A 441 -3.00 -37.01 2.92
N LYS A 442 -1.94 -37.10 3.74
CA LYS A 442 -1.10 -35.94 4.09
C LYS A 442 -0.42 -35.33 2.87
N GLU A 443 0.05 -36.15 1.94
CA GLU A 443 0.64 -35.66 0.67
C GLU A 443 -0.42 -34.95 -0.19
N ALA A 444 -1.63 -35.52 -0.31
CA ALA A 444 -2.73 -34.87 -1.04
C ALA A 444 -3.11 -33.51 -0.42
N LEU A 445 -3.14 -33.41 0.92
CA LEU A 445 -3.36 -32.14 1.61
C LEU A 445 -2.21 -31.16 1.40
N ALA A 446 -0.97 -31.64 1.29
CA ALA A 446 0.20 -30.79 1.02
C ALA A 446 0.17 -30.17 -0.39
N LEU A 447 -0.62 -30.73 -1.31
CA LEU A 447 -0.86 -30.18 -2.65
C LEU A 447 -2.00 -29.15 -2.69
N LEU A 448 -2.77 -28.99 -1.62
CA LEU A 448 -3.86 -28.03 -1.61
C LEU A 448 -3.32 -26.59 -1.54
N PRO A 449 -3.96 -25.64 -2.26
CA PRO A 449 -3.57 -24.23 -2.22
C PRO A 449 -3.93 -23.52 -0.91
N PHE A 450 -4.55 -24.22 0.05
CA PHE A 450 -4.99 -23.70 1.33
C PHE A 450 -4.88 -24.76 2.43
N ALA A 451 -4.76 -24.32 3.69
CA ALA A 451 -4.60 -25.22 4.83
C ALA A 451 -5.91 -25.91 5.22
N VAL A 452 -5.84 -27.23 5.44
CA VAL A 452 -6.95 -28.03 6.00
C VAL A 452 -6.48 -28.61 7.34
N PRO A 453 -6.74 -27.94 8.48
CA PRO A 453 -6.38 -28.49 9.79
C PRO A 453 -7.12 -29.79 10.06
N LEU A 454 -6.48 -30.78 10.67
CA LEU A 454 -7.08 -32.10 10.92
C LEU A 454 -7.26 -32.37 12.41
N GLU A 455 -8.38 -32.99 12.76
CA GLU A 455 -8.65 -33.63 14.05
C GLU A 455 -8.96 -35.10 13.77
N PRO A 456 -7.95 -35.99 13.87
CA PRO A 456 -8.17 -37.42 13.72
C PRO A 456 -8.95 -37.98 14.91
N ILE A 457 -10.11 -38.57 14.61
CA ILE A 457 -10.99 -39.18 15.59
C ILE A 457 -10.96 -40.69 15.36
N ARG A 458 -10.49 -41.42 16.38
CA ARG A 458 -10.54 -42.88 16.35
C ARG A 458 -12.00 -43.34 16.32
N PHE A 459 -12.29 -44.35 15.52
CA PHE A 459 -13.59 -45.00 15.45
C PHE A 459 -13.44 -46.51 15.73
N PRO A 460 -14.30 -47.13 16.56
CA PRO A 460 -15.50 -46.57 17.21
C PRO A 460 -15.19 -45.53 18.30
N ILE A 461 -16.10 -44.57 18.48
CA ILE A 461 -15.99 -43.51 19.48
C ILE A 461 -16.41 -44.09 20.84
N GLY A 462 -15.44 -44.29 21.76
CA GLY A 462 -15.67 -44.85 23.10
C GLY A 462 -14.65 -45.91 23.51
N ASN A 463 -14.89 -46.60 24.62
CA ASN A 463 -14.06 -47.70 25.15
C ASN A 463 -14.68 -49.10 24.91
N ASN A 464 -15.71 -49.20 24.05
CA ASN A 464 -16.34 -50.48 23.77
C ASN A 464 -15.46 -51.39 22.91
N THR A 465 -15.40 -52.67 23.29
CA THR A 465 -14.62 -53.74 22.66
C THR A 465 -15.22 -54.28 21.36
N SER A 466 -16.38 -53.78 20.93
CA SER A 466 -16.96 -54.08 19.61
C SER A 466 -16.24 -53.25 18.54
N SER A 467 -15.68 -53.88 17.52
CA SER A 467 -15.26 -53.18 16.30
C SER A 467 -16.51 -52.55 15.69
N GLY A 468 -16.68 -51.24 15.83
CA GLY A 468 -17.86 -50.52 15.31
C GLY A 468 -18.11 -50.83 13.84
N THR A 469 -19.36 -50.78 13.42
CA THR A 469 -19.74 -51.15 12.05
C THR A 469 -19.45 -50.00 11.07
N TYR A 470 -19.32 -50.33 9.78
CA TYR A 470 -19.16 -49.29 8.74
C TYR A 470 -20.40 -48.39 8.64
N ASP A 471 -21.60 -48.93 8.90
CA ASP A 471 -22.85 -48.17 8.93
C ASP A 471 -22.87 -47.14 10.07
N GLU A 472 -22.34 -47.50 11.25
CA GLU A 472 -22.18 -46.56 12.37
C GLU A 472 -21.20 -45.43 12.03
N LEU A 473 -20.09 -45.74 11.33
CA LEU A 473 -19.12 -44.74 10.88
C LEU A 473 -19.74 -43.76 9.86
N LEU A 474 -20.55 -44.26 8.93
CA LEU A 474 -21.29 -43.41 7.98
C LEU A 474 -22.38 -42.58 8.68
N TYR A 475 -23.00 -43.12 9.72
CA TYR A 475 -23.97 -42.40 10.52
C TYR A 475 -23.34 -41.19 11.23
N GLU A 476 -22.11 -41.30 11.73
CA GLU A 476 -21.35 -40.17 12.31
C GLU A 476 -21.04 -39.05 11.29
N VAL A 477 -20.86 -39.42 10.01
CA VAL A 477 -20.74 -38.43 8.92
C VAL A 477 -22.07 -37.72 8.68
N LYS A 478 -23.18 -38.48 8.64
CA LYS A 478 -24.53 -37.93 8.50
C LYS A 478 -24.91 -36.99 9.65
N LEU A 479 -24.45 -37.25 10.86
CA LEU A 479 -24.62 -36.38 12.03
C LEU A 479 -23.67 -35.17 12.04
N GLN A 480 -22.82 -35.01 11.02
CA GLN A 480 -21.80 -33.97 10.91
C GLN A 480 -20.78 -33.97 12.06
N VAL A 481 -20.66 -35.09 12.78
CA VAL A 481 -19.64 -35.31 13.83
C VAL A 481 -18.28 -35.51 13.18
N LEU A 482 -18.26 -36.22 12.05
CA LEU A 482 -17.13 -36.40 11.14
C LEU A 482 -17.42 -35.72 9.81
N ARG A 483 -16.39 -35.20 9.13
CA ARG A 483 -16.51 -34.61 7.79
C ARG A 483 -15.81 -35.41 6.70
N LEU A 484 -14.95 -36.36 7.07
CA LEU A 484 -14.22 -37.21 6.14
C LEU A 484 -13.87 -38.53 6.85
N VAL A 485 -13.77 -39.63 6.11
CA VAL A 485 -13.39 -40.94 6.65
C VAL A 485 -12.20 -41.49 5.86
N LEU A 486 -11.17 -41.95 6.57
CA LEU A 486 -10.00 -42.60 5.97
C LEU A 486 -10.14 -44.12 6.05
N ASN A 487 -10.25 -44.80 4.91
CA ASN A 487 -10.45 -46.25 4.86
C ASN A 487 -9.11 -47.00 4.72
N PRO A 488 -8.88 -48.09 5.49
CA PRO A 488 -7.71 -48.95 5.33
C PRO A 488 -7.71 -49.83 4.06
N ASN A 489 -8.85 -50.00 3.38
CA ASN A 489 -8.91 -50.71 2.11
C ASN A 489 -8.54 -49.77 0.96
N LEU A 490 -7.59 -50.17 0.10
CA LEU A 490 -7.03 -49.45 -1.05
C LEU A 490 -8.03 -48.86 -2.08
N GLU A 491 -9.35 -49.06 -1.92
CA GLU A 491 -10.33 -48.78 -2.97
C GLU A 491 -11.14 -47.48 -2.80
N CYS A 492 -11.24 -46.84 -1.62
CA CYS A 492 -12.07 -45.62 -1.53
C CYS A 492 -11.59 -44.61 -0.47
N PHE A 493 -11.01 -43.49 -0.91
CA PHE A 493 -11.17 -42.22 -0.17
C PHE A 493 -12.63 -41.80 -0.33
N SER A 494 -13.48 -42.07 0.67
CA SER A 494 -14.88 -41.63 0.63
C SER A 494 -14.97 -40.26 1.28
N VAL A 495 -14.92 -39.22 0.45
CA VAL A 495 -15.11 -37.84 0.90
C VAL A 495 -16.59 -37.50 0.77
N TYR A 496 -17.26 -37.35 1.90
CA TYR A 496 -18.65 -36.92 1.95
C TYR A 496 -18.67 -35.40 2.18
N PHE A 497 -18.88 -34.64 1.11
CA PHE A 497 -19.22 -33.22 1.22
C PHE A 497 -20.74 -33.09 1.18
N ASP A 498 -21.36 -32.65 2.28
CA ASP A 498 -22.70 -32.08 2.21
C ASP A 498 -22.57 -30.61 1.74
N HIS A 499 -23.39 -30.23 0.76
CA HIS A 499 -23.51 -28.87 0.22
C HIS A 499 -24.05 -27.87 1.23
#